data_AF-A0A3R6XUJ7-F1
#
_entry.id   AF-A0A3R6XUJ7-F1
#
_cell.length_a   1.000
_cell.length_b   1.000
_cell.length_c   1.000
_cell.angle_alpha   90.00
_cell.angle_beta   90.00
_cell.angle_gamma   90.00
#
_symmetry.space_group_name_H-M   'P 1'
#
loop_
_entity.id
_entity.type
_entity.pdbx_description
1 polymer ?
#
loop_
_entity_poly.entity_id
_entity_poly.type
_entity_poly.pdbx_seq_one_letter_code
_entity_poly.pdbx_strand_id
1 'polypeptide(L)'
;MDAIGAVKSYIDKILGDSQLEGMKALLLDAETTKIISMVVSQSQILEKQVFLVEQLGANAHEKMVHLKAAVLIRPTLRNMELLKAELKSPKYGEYHIFFTNITSNDILERLAEADEHEVVSQVQEFYVDFMAVNDNLFHFNVNGAVGLSLKTTSLVNLAPRTAAVYQRNVDGLTALLLSMKKKPIVRFVKKSDVAEKIARDVATRMQHEDGLFDFRQPSVPPVLLILDRKDDPITPLLSQWTYQAMVHELLGLFENRVNLENAPGIRDDMKQVVLSVTSDAFFAQHMHANFGEICLAVKGLVDQYKVATKQNESIESIEDMQRFVDKYAEFRAQSVTVSKHVALMGELNRLIEVHGLMDLSTLEQDIACNDDSSTHWRELAIRLRKASIRPANKVRLALLYALRYESPSTLKSLKDLCAETNVPWEPIQAALSYGGTAARCGDLFGDKGLKKFMKAVTLVTQGMQGVSCVLTQHVPPLMKTLDNLFKGTLDPAEFGGIQSTTPLPKKLKDVIVYIHGGVTFEEALKVAELNAKLASLGQRVILGGPQVHNSESFLKELVDEGGTDQRTASGSASKFTYNGKSL
;
A
#
# COMPACT_ATOMS: atom_id res chain seq x y z
N MET A 1 -14.63 -3.72 10.91
CA MET A 1 -13.42 -2.96 10.56
C MET A 1 -12.84 -3.72 9.42
N ASP A 2 -13.29 -3.35 8.22
CA ASP A 2 -13.06 -4.04 6.96
C ASP A 2 -13.07 -2.93 5.90
N ALA A 3 -11.94 -2.68 5.25
CA ALA A 3 -11.78 -1.61 4.26
C ALA A 3 -12.60 -1.88 3.00
N ILE A 4 -12.54 -3.11 2.48
CA ILE A 4 -13.25 -3.53 1.27
C ILE A 4 -14.75 -3.47 1.53
N GLY A 5 -15.20 -4.02 2.66
CA GLY A 5 -16.61 -3.97 3.07
C GLY A 5 -17.14 -2.54 3.25
N ALA A 6 -16.33 -1.62 3.78
CA ALA A 6 -16.71 -0.22 3.94
C ALA A 6 -16.93 0.48 2.59
N VAL A 7 -15.99 0.35 1.66
CA VAL A 7 -16.10 0.93 0.30
C VAL A 7 -17.27 0.31 -0.45
N LYS A 8 -17.38 -1.03 -0.44
CA LYS A 8 -18.47 -1.76 -1.11
C LYS A 8 -19.84 -1.33 -0.59
N SER A 9 -20.01 -1.18 0.72
CA SER A 9 -21.27 -0.76 1.32
C SER A 9 -21.71 0.63 0.86
N TYR A 10 -20.77 1.56 0.64
CA TYR A 10 -21.11 2.88 0.11
C TYR A 10 -21.45 2.84 -1.38
N ILE A 11 -20.70 2.07 -2.18
CA ILE A 11 -21.03 1.90 -3.60
C ILE A 11 -22.42 1.26 -3.76
N ASP A 12 -22.73 0.23 -2.97
CA ASP A 12 -24.04 -0.42 -2.97
C ASP A 12 -25.17 0.55 -2.58
N LYS A 13 -24.91 1.51 -1.68
CA LYS A 13 -25.88 2.56 -1.33
C LYS A 13 -26.07 3.59 -2.44
N ILE A 14 -24.99 4.02 -3.08
CA ILE A 14 -25.04 4.98 -4.20
C ILE A 14 -25.83 4.36 -5.35
N LEU A 15 -25.44 3.15 -5.76
CA LEU A 15 -26.04 2.49 -6.91
C LEU A 15 -27.42 1.88 -6.61
N GLY A 16 -27.75 1.69 -5.33
CA GLY A 16 -29.05 1.22 -4.85
C GLY A 16 -29.99 2.33 -4.35
N ASP A 17 -29.63 3.60 -4.54
CA ASP A 17 -30.46 4.73 -4.13
C ASP A 17 -31.78 4.75 -4.92
N SER A 18 -32.91 4.85 -4.20
CA SER A 18 -34.24 4.87 -4.80
C SER A 18 -34.51 6.13 -5.64
N GLN A 19 -33.78 7.22 -5.37
CA GLN A 19 -33.86 8.42 -6.23
C GLN A 19 -33.15 8.22 -7.58
N LEU A 20 -32.19 7.29 -7.63
CA LEU A 20 -31.41 6.93 -8.81
C LEU A 20 -31.89 5.59 -9.39
N GLU A 21 -33.19 5.36 -9.49
CA GLU A 21 -33.74 4.18 -10.18
C GLU A 21 -33.70 4.34 -11.70
N GLY A 22 -33.58 3.21 -12.42
CA GLY A 22 -33.58 3.18 -13.88
C GLY A 22 -32.18 3.02 -14.51
N MET A 23 -32.02 3.51 -15.75
CA MET A 23 -30.77 3.41 -16.49
C MET A 23 -29.79 4.50 -16.05
N LYS A 24 -28.59 4.10 -15.65
CA LYS A 24 -27.61 4.98 -14.99
C LYS A 24 -26.33 5.10 -15.80
N ALA A 25 -25.71 6.27 -15.73
CA ALA A 25 -24.31 6.50 -16.05
C ALA A 25 -23.54 6.80 -14.74
N LEU A 26 -22.35 6.25 -14.58
CA LEU A 26 -21.48 6.50 -13.44
C LEU A 26 -20.31 7.38 -13.89
N LEU A 27 -20.29 8.64 -13.42
CA LEU A 27 -19.24 9.60 -13.69
C LEU A 27 -18.25 9.63 -12.52
N LEU A 28 -16.97 9.41 -12.82
CA LEU A 28 -15.90 9.29 -11.84
C LEU A 28 -14.78 10.29 -12.14
N ASP A 29 -14.02 10.70 -11.14
CA ASP A 29 -12.74 11.37 -11.38
C ASP A 29 -11.60 10.33 -11.46
N ALA A 30 -10.38 10.80 -11.70
CA ALA A 30 -9.23 9.93 -11.83
C ALA A 30 -8.91 9.12 -10.55
N GLU A 31 -9.22 9.64 -9.36
CA GLU A 31 -9.01 8.96 -8.09
C GLU A 31 -10.17 8.01 -7.76
N THR A 32 -11.42 8.46 -7.91
CA THR A 32 -12.60 7.62 -7.62
C THR A 32 -12.74 6.46 -8.60
N THR A 33 -12.27 6.61 -9.85
CA THR A 33 -12.11 5.50 -10.81
C THR A 33 -11.27 4.38 -10.21
N LYS A 34 -10.14 4.74 -9.60
CA LYS A 34 -9.23 3.76 -8.98
C LYS A 34 -9.86 3.14 -7.74
N ILE A 35 -10.46 3.95 -6.85
CA ILE A 35 -11.11 3.48 -5.62
C ILE A 35 -12.18 2.41 -5.93
N ILE A 36 -13.04 2.67 -6.91
CA ILE A 36 -14.09 1.71 -7.31
C ILE A 36 -13.48 0.47 -7.94
N SER A 37 -12.49 0.63 -8.81
CA SER A 37 -11.86 -0.50 -9.53
C SER A 37 -11.18 -1.52 -8.61
N MET A 38 -10.81 -1.12 -7.39
CA MET A 38 -10.23 -2.01 -6.39
C MET A 38 -11.26 -3.00 -5.80
N VAL A 39 -12.53 -2.62 -5.73
CA VAL A 39 -13.54 -3.31 -4.91
C VAL A 39 -14.67 -3.91 -5.74
N VAL A 40 -15.05 -3.29 -6.85
CA VAL A 40 -16.23 -3.66 -7.64
C VAL A 40 -15.86 -3.92 -9.10
N SER A 41 -16.36 -5.03 -9.67
CA SER A 41 -16.15 -5.37 -11.08
C SER A 41 -17.16 -4.68 -12.00
N GLN A 42 -16.83 -4.58 -13.29
CA GLN A 42 -17.78 -4.05 -14.29
C GLN A 42 -19.08 -4.85 -14.34
N SER A 43 -19.03 -6.17 -14.16
CA SER A 43 -20.23 -7.01 -14.10
C SER A 43 -21.14 -6.63 -12.93
N GLN A 44 -20.57 -6.38 -11.75
CA GLN A 44 -21.33 -5.94 -10.58
C GLN A 44 -21.91 -4.54 -10.75
N ILE A 45 -21.21 -3.64 -11.43
CA ILE A 45 -21.71 -2.30 -11.78
C ILE A 45 -22.91 -2.43 -12.73
N LEU A 46 -22.81 -3.29 -13.76
CA LEU A 46 -23.87 -3.52 -14.73
C LEU A 46 -25.13 -4.15 -14.10
N GLU A 47 -24.97 -5.07 -13.15
CA GLU A 47 -26.07 -5.65 -12.36
C GLU A 47 -26.89 -4.58 -11.61
N LYS A 48 -26.29 -3.42 -11.32
CA LYS A 48 -26.96 -2.26 -10.70
C LYS A 48 -27.55 -1.27 -11.71
N GLN A 49 -27.75 -1.71 -12.97
CA GLN A 49 -28.30 -0.92 -14.07
C GLN A 49 -27.45 0.30 -14.45
N VAL A 50 -26.14 0.24 -14.19
CA VAL A 50 -25.17 1.21 -14.68
C VAL A 50 -24.62 0.71 -16.01
N PHE A 51 -25.04 1.33 -17.10
CA PHE A 51 -24.67 0.92 -18.46
C PHE A 51 -23.43 1.62 -18.99
N LEU A 52 -23.08 2.74 -18.37
CA LEU A 52 -21.98 3.58 -18.79
C LEU A 52 -21.14 3.99 -17.57
N VAL A 53 -19.83 3.87 -17.69
CA VAL A 53 -18.86 4.36 -16.70
C VAL A 53 -17.87 5.26 -17.42
N GLU A 54 -17.77 6.51 -16.99
CA GLU A 54 -16.94 7.53 -17.64
C GLU A 54 -16.15 8.36 -16.66
N GLN A 55 -15.03 8.92 -17.14
CA GLN A 55 -14.34 9.97 -16.42
C GLN A 55 -15.05 11.31 -16.63
N LEU A 56 -15.20 12.08 -15.55
CA LEU A 56 -15.75 13.42 -15.58
C LEU A 56 -14.89 14.31 -16.49
N GLY A 57 -15.53 14.99 -17.44
CA GLY A 57 -14.87 15.79 -18.47
C GLY A 57 -14.48 15.03 -19.74
N ALA A 58 -14.75 13.71 -19.81
CA ALA A 58 -14.64 12.98 -21.07
C ALA A 58 -15.75 13.43 -22.04
N ASN A 59 -15.39 13.62 -23.31
CA ASN A 59 -16.32 13.94 -24.40
C ASN A 59 -16.39 12.76 -25.37
N ALA A 60 -16.77 11.60 -24.85
CA ALA A 60 -16.78 10.34 -25.60
C ALA A 60 -18.11 10.08 -26.35
N HIS A 61 -19.21 10.69 -25.92
CA HIS A 61 -20.54 10.42 -26.49
C HIS A 61 -21.42 11.66 -26.68
N GLU A 62 -22.53 11.43 -27.38
CA GLU A 62 -23.62 12.37 -27.57
C GLU A 62 -24.57 12.40 -26.36
N LYS A 63 -25.39 13.45 -26.25
CA LYS A 63 -26.32 13.63 -25.13
C LYS A 63 -27.27 12.43 -24.97
N MET A 64 -27.31 11.86 -23.77
CA MET A 64 -28.16 10.73 -23.38
C MET A 64 -29.12 11.14 -22.26
N VAL A 65 -30.05 12.04 -22.57
CA VAL A 65 -31.00 12.62 -21.60
C VAL A 65 -31.95 11.62 -20.92
N HIS A 66 -32.03 10.38 -21.42
CA HIS A 66 -32.80 9.29 -20.81
C HIS A 66 -32.04 8.58 -19.67
N LEU A 67 -30.74 8.86 -19.50
CA LEU A 67 -29.92 8.31 -18.43
C LEU A 67 -29.84 9.30 -17.26
N LYS A 68 -29.73 8.75 -16.05
CA LYS A 68 -29.39 9.49 -14.84
C LYS A 68 -27.90 9.33 -14.53
N ALA A 69 -27.23 10.42 -14.19
CA ALA A 69 -25.81 10.42 -13.85
C ALA A 69 -25.61 10.30 -12.32
N ALA A 70 -24.92 9.25 -11.88
CA ALA A 70 -24.30 9.20 -10.56
C ALA A 70 -22.88 9.75 -10.66
N VAL A 71 -22.64 10.91 -10.05
CA VAL A 71 -21.32 11.55 -10.07
C VAL A 71 -20.63 11.27 -8.74
N LEU A 72 -19.60 10.43 -8.74
CA LEU A 72 -18.81 10.15 -7.53
C LEU A 72 -17.40 10.73 -7.68
N ILE A 73 -17.11 11.81 -6.97
CA ILE A 73 -15.88 12.60 -7.14
C ILE A 73 -15.34 13.12 -5.80
N ARG A 74 -14.04 13.41 -5.75
CA ARG A 74 -13.44 14.13 -4.62
C ARG A 74 -13.87 15.60 -4.64
N PRO A 75 -14.09 16.26 -3.48
CA PRO A 75 -14.42 17.68 -3.42
C PRO A 75 -13.17 18.54 -3.64
N THR A 76 -12.66 18.57 -4.87
CA THR A 76 -11.48 19.37 -5.25
C THR A 76 -11.86 20.46 -6.23
N LEU A 77 -11.14 21.60 -6.19
CA LEU A 77 -11.35 22.70 -7.14
C LEU A 77 -11.29 22.23 -8.59
N ARG A 78 -10.37 21.32 -8.92
CA ARG A 78 -10.27 20.73 -10.27
C ARG A 78 -11.55 20.01 -10.67
N ASN A 79 -12.10 19.17 -9.80
CA ASN A 79 -13.32 18.43 -10.09
C ASN A 79 -14.53 19.38 -10.19
N MET A 80 -14.53 20.45 -9.40
CA MET A 80 -15.58 21.48 -9.49
C MET A 80 -15.58 22.20 -10.84
N GLU A 81 -14.42 22.53 -11.40
CA GLU A 81 -14.34 23.11 -12.75
C GLU A 81 -14.85 22.12 -13.82
N LEU A 82 -14.53 20.84 -13.69
CA LEU A 82 -15.01 19.80 -14.62
C LEU A 82 -16.52 19.61 -14.50
N LEU A 83 -17.05 19.63 -13.27
CA LEU A 83 -18.48 19.50 -13.02
C LEU A 83 -19.25 20.72 -13.52
N LYS A 84 -18.71 21.93 -13.32
CA LYS A 84 -19.28 23.16 -13.88
C LYS A 84 -19.34 23.11 -15.41
N ALA A 85 -18.30 22.61 -16.05
CA ALA A 85 -18.30 22.44 -17.51
C ALA A 85 -19.37 21.42 -17.98
N GLU A 86 -19.55 20.33 -17.23
CA GLU A 86 -20.58 19.32 -17.50
C GLU A 86 -21.99 19.88 -17.31
N LEU A 87 -22.27 20.59 -16.20
CA LEU A 87 -23.58 21.18 -15.90
C LEU A 87 -23.94 22.34 -16.83
N LYS A 88 -22.96 23.06 -17.38
CA LYS A 88 -23.21 24.12 -18.38
C LYS A 88 -23.85 23.57 -19.66
N SER A 89 -23.52 22.34 -20.05
CA SER A 89 -24.11 21.65 -21.19
C SER A 89 -24.41 20.19 -20.80
N PRO A 90 -25.49 19.96 -20.03
CA PRO A 90 -25.77 18.67 -19.45
C PRO A 90 -25.98 17.62 -20.55
N LYS A 91 -25.33 16.47 -20.37
CA LYS A 91 -25.44 15.29 -21.24
C LYS A 91 -26.48 14.31 -20.76
N TYR A 92 -26.79 14.33 -19.48
CA TYR A 92 -27.72 13.42 -18.82
C TYR A 92 -28.99 14.17 -18.36
N GLY A 93 -30.07 13.45 -18.10
CA GLY A 93 -31.35 14.06 -17.71
C GLY A 93 -31.37 14.56 -16.26
N GLU A 94 -30.68 13.86 -15.37
CA GLU A 94 -30.60 14.16 -13.94
C GLU A 94 -29.19 13.84 -13.43
N TYR A 95 -28.70 14.62 -12.46
CA TYR A 95 -27.39 14.42 -11.82
C TYR A 95 -27.55 14.22 -10.31
N HIS A 96 -26.99 13.14 -9.81
CA HIS A 96 -26.90 12.81 -8.38
C HIS A 96 -25.43 12.87 -7.98
N ILE A 97 -25.06 13.86 -7.17
CA ILE A 97 -23.66 14.16 -6.87
C ILE A 97 -23.29 13.61 -5.50
N PHE A 98 -22.19 12.86 -5.48
CA PHE A 98 -21.65 12.17 -4.32
C PHE A 98 -20.19 12.60 -4.14
N PHE A 99 -19.90 13.33 -3.06
CA PHE A 99 -18.54 13.73 -2.72
C PHE A 99 -17.86 12.69 -1.84
N THR A 100 -16.59 12.36 -2.11
CA THR A 100 -15.89 11.32 -1.33
C THR A 100 -15.42 11.75 0.06
N ASN A 101 -15.56 13.03 0.40
CA ASN A 101 -15.08 13.62 1.65
C ASN A 101 -15.98 14.79 2.07
N ILE A 102 -15.70 15.36 3.24
CA ILE A 102 -16.39 16.55 3.75
C ILE A 102 -16.21 17.70 2.75
N THR A 103 -17.32 18.35 2.41
CA THR A 103 -17.39 19.39 1.38
C THR A 103 -17.65 20.74 2.02
N SER A 104 -16.84 21.75 1.67
CA SER A 104 -17.03 23.11 2.18
C SER A 104 -18.23 23.81 1.55
N ASN A 105 -18.87 24.71 2.29
CA ASN A 105 -19.97 25.54 1.78
C ASN A 105 -19.62 26.31 0.49
N ASP A 106 -18.39 26.80 0.34
CA ASP A 106 -17.92 27.45 -0.92
C ASP A 106 -18.04 26.53 -2.15
N ILE A 107 -17.78 25.23 -1.99
CA ILE A 107 -17.93 24.27 -3.08
C ILE A 107 -19.42 24.06 -3.42
N LEU A 108 -20.29 24.02 -2.40
CA LEU A 108 -21.74 23.85 -2.58
C LEU A 108 -22.38 25.09 -3.23
N GLU A 109 -21.96 26.30 -2.82
CA GLU A 109 -22.41 27.55 -3.43
C GLU A 109 -22.02 27.62 -4.90
N ARG A 110 -20.76 27.30 -5.24
CA ARG A 110 -20.29 27.24 -6.63
C ARG A 110 -21.00 26.19 -7.46
N LEU A 111 -21.37 25.06 -6.85
CA LEU A 111 -22.15 24.02 -7.51
C LEU A 111 -23.56 24.53 -7.84
N ALA A 112 -24.22 25.17 -6.87
CA ALA A 112 -25.56 25.75 -7.06
C ALA A 112 -25.56 26.84 -8.14
N GLU A 113 -24.53 27.70 -8.16
CA GLU A 113 -24.36 28.70 -9.23
C GLU A 113 -24.12 28.09 -10.61
N ALA A 114 -23.52 26.90 -10.68
CA ALA A 114 -23.21 26.22 -11.94
C ALA A 114 -24.40 25.47 -12.54
N ASP A 115 -25.42 25.11 -11.74
CA ASP A 115 -26.59 24.35 -12.18
C ASP A 115 -27.68 25.25 -12.79
N GLU A 116 -27.34 25.94 -13.89
CA GLU A 116 -28.28 26.84 -14.59
C GLU A 116 -29.50 26.12 -15.19
N HIS A 117 -29.42 24.79 -15.37
CA HIS A 117 -30.47 23.97 -15.97
C HIS A 117 -31.30 23.20 -14.93
N GLU A 118 -31.04 23.39 -13.63
CA GLU A 118 -31.73 22.72 -12.51
C GLU A 118 -31.76 21.18 -12.65
N VAL A 119 -30.65 20.59 -13.09
CA VAL A 119 -30.55 19.14 -13.35
C VAL A 119 -29.97 18.36 -12.15
N VAL A 120 -29.47 19.04 -11.12
CA VAL A 120 -28.94 18.39 -9.92
C VAL A 120 -30.09 18.02 -8.98
N SER A 121 -30.34 16.72 -8.84
CA SER A 121 -31.42 16.18 -7.99
C SER A 121 -31.01 16.05 -6.53
N GLN A 122 -29.74 15.73 -6.26
CA GLN A 122 -29.22 15.58 -4.90
C GLN A 122 -27.71 15.76 -4.81
N VAL A 123 -27.26 16.16 -3.62
CA VAL A 123 -25.85 16.24 -3.24
C VAL A 123 -25.68 15.54 -1.89
N GLN A 124 -24.80 14.54 -1.83
CA GLN A 124 -24.51 13.78 -0.61
C GLN A 124 -23.01 13.55 -0.41
N GLU A 125 -22.61 13.33 0.83
CA GLU A 125 -21.23 12.98 1.19
C GLU A 125 -21.12 11.48 1.49
N PHE A 126 -20.16 10.82 0.85
CA PHE A 126 -19.85 9.41 0.98
C PHE A 126 -18.37 9.26 1.27
N TYR A 127 -18.00 8.94 2.51
CA TYR A 127 -16.60 9.01 2.97
C TYR A 127 -15.68 7.87 2.48
N VAL A 128 -15.63 7.63 1.17
CA VAL A 128 -14.79 6.63 0.48
C VAL A 128 -13.61 7.30 -0.20
N ASP A 129 -12.69 7.86 0.59
CA ASP A 129 -11.52 8.60 0.09
C ASP A 129 -10.18 7.85 0.27
N PHE A 130 -10.21 6.52 0.12
CA PHE A 130 -9.07 5.63 0.28
C PHE A 130 -9.19 4.39 -0.62
N MET A 131 -8.04 3.80 -0.98
CA MET A 131 -7.95 2.54 -1.69
C MET A 131 -8.03 1.38 -0.69
N ALA A 132 -9.01 0.51 -0.84
CA ALA A 132 -9.14 -0.72 -0.05
C ALA A 132 -8.41 -1.87 -0.78
N VAL A 133 -7.21 -2.22 -0.33
CA VAL A 133 -6.37 -3.24 -0.97
C VAL A 133 -6.77 -4.63 -0.53
N ASN A 134 -6.81 -4.83 0.80
CA ASN A 134 -7.29 -6.04 1.45
C ASN A 134 -8.28 -5.62 2.56
N ASP A 135 -8.99 -6.57 3.17
CA ASP A 135 -9.94 -6.29 4.27
C ASP A 135 -9.30 -5.47 5.41
N ASN A 136 -8.02 -5.70 5.68
CA ASN A 136 -7.25 -5.07 6.75
C ASN A 136 -6.12 -4.16 6.26
N LEU A 137 -6.09 -3.80 4.96
CA LEU A 137 -5.07 -2.95 4.36
C LEU A 137 -5.69 -1.85 3.49
N PHE A 138 -5.34 -0.60 3.76
CA PHE A 138 -5.72 0.55 2.93
C PHE A 138 -4.54 1.47 2.61
N HIS A 139 -4.68 2.30 1.59
CA HIS A 139 -3.81 3.46 1.38
C HIS A 139 -4.55 4.64 0.73
N PHE A 140 -3.91 5.80 0.63
CA PHE A 140 -4.53 7.01 0.07
C PHE A 140 -4.12 7.35 -1.36
N ASN A 141 -3.30 6.50 -1.97
CA ASN A 141 -2.70 6.71 -3.29
C ASN A 141 -1.92 8.04 -3.36
N VAL A 142 -1.09 8.30 -2.34
CA VAL A 142 -0.31 9.53 -2.19
C VAL A 142 1.17 9.25 -2.25
N ASN A 143 1.83 9.83 -3.26
CA ASN A 143 3.27 9.80 -3.42
C ASN A 143 3.91 11.06 -2.82
N GLY A 144 5.17 10.97 -2.39
CA GLY A 144 5.94 12.08 -1.82
C GLY A 144 5.70 12.31 -0.33
N ALA A 145 5.04 11.37 0.36
CA ALA A 145 4.81 11.46 1.80
C ALA A 145 6.09 11.27 2.62
N VAL A 146 7.07 10.48 2.16
CA VAL A 146 8.39 10.34 2.77
C VAL A 146 9.09 11.70 2.91
N GLY A 147 8.88 12.61 1.95
CA GLY A 147 9.45 13.96 1.96
C GLY A 147 9.00 14.82 3.15
N LEU A 148 7.83 14.54 3.74
CA LEU A 148 7.32 15.26 4.90
C LEU A 148 8.10 14.98 6.20
N SER A 149 8.79 13.83 6.27
CA SER A 149 9.60 13.44 7.42
C SER A 149 11.07 13.88 7.32
N LEU A 150 11.48 14.46 6.18
CA LEU A 150 12.84 14.97 6.00
C LEU A 150 13.08 16.21 6.87
N LYS A 151 14.27 16.30 7.47
CA LYS A 151 14.67 17.44 8.33
C LYS A 151 14.63 18.79 7.63
N THR A 152 14.77 18.80 6.31
CA THR A 152 14.72 19.99 5.46
C THR A 152 13.30 20.53 5.27
N THR A 153 12.28 19.73 5.58
CA THR A 153 10.88 20.11 5.37
C THR A 153 10.32 20.84 6.59
N SER A 154 9.91 22.10 6.40
CA SER A 154 9.19 22.87 7.43
C SER A 154 7.69 22.58 7.37
N LEU A 155 7.13 22.04 8.45
CA LEU A 155 5.68 21.80 8.59
C LEU A 155 4.86 23.07 8.81
N VAL A 156 5.51 24.20 9.10
CA VAL A 156 4.85 25.50 9.30
C VAL A 156 4.64 26.21 7.96
N ASN A 157 5.66 26.18 7.10
CA ASN A 157 5.64 26.86 5.80
C ASN A 157 5.79 25.83 4.68
N LEU A 158 4.75 25.02 4.49
CA LEU A 158 4.73 23.98 3.47
C LEU A 158 4.58 24.62 2.08
N ALA A 159 5.43 24.20 1.14
CA ALA A 159 5.23 24.50 -0.28
C ALA A 159 3.88 23.91 -0.74
N PRO A 160 3.20 24.51 -1.74
CA PRO A 160 1.84 24.09 -2.13
C PRO A 160 1.68 22.60 -2.43
N ARG A 161 2.67 21.99 -3.11
CA ARG A 161 2.67 20.54 -3.40
C ARG A 161 2.74 19.71 -2.12
N THR A 162 3.66 20.05 -1.23
CA THR A 162 3.86 19.35 0.05
C THR A 162 2.66 19.55 0.99
N ALA A 163 2.05 20.74 0.99
CA ALA A 163 0.82 21.03 1.69
C ALA A 163 -0.35 20.15 1.17
N ALA A 164 -0.47 19.98 -0.15
CA ALA A 164 -1.49 19.11 -0.74
C ALA A 164 -1.28 17.63 -0.36
N VAL A 165 -0.03 17.15 -0.36
CA VAL A 165 0.33 15.79 0.11
C VAL A 165 -0.07 15.62 1.58
N TYR A 166 0.30 16.57 2.44
CA TYR A 166 -0.07 16.57 3.85
C TYR A 166 -1.60 16.53 4.02
N GLN A 167 -2.30 17.45 3.37
CA GLN A 167 -3.75 17.62 3.48
C GLN A 167 -4.49 16.36 3.04
N ARG A 168 -4.06 15.73 1.94
CA ARG A 168 -4.63 14.49 1.42
C ARG A 168 -4.55 13.33 2.42
N ASN A 169 -3.49 13.27 3.24
CA ASN A 169 -3.35 12.25 4.28
C ASN A 169 -4.32 12.49 5.45
N VAL A 170 -4.50 13.74 5.87
CA VAL A 170 -5.49 14.08 6.91
C VAL A 170 -6.91 13.80 6.40
N ASP A 171 -7.23 14.20 5.18
CA ASP A 171 -8.53 13.97 4.53
C ASP A 171 -8.84 12.47 4.40
N GLY A 172 -7.86 11.68 3.96
CA GLY A 172 -8.00 10.22 3.82
C GLY A 172 -8.23 9.53 5.17
N LEU A 173 -7.51 9.94 6.21
CA LEU A 173 -7.73 9.41 7.57
C LEU A 173 -9.11 9.77 8.09
N THR A 174 -9.53 11.03 7.93
CA THR A 174 -10.88 11.46 8.33
C THR A 174 -11.95 10.63 7.62
N ALA A 175 -11.85 10.45 6.30
CA ALA A 175 -12.79 9.64 5.54
C ALA A 175 -12.81 8.17 5.97
N LEU A 176 -11.65 7.57 6.22
CA LEU A 176 -11.53 6.21 6.76
C LEU A 176 -12.26 6.08 8.11
N LEU A 177 -12.05 7.01 9.03
CA LEU A 177 -12.70 6.98 10.33
C LEU A 177 -14.23 7.09 10.23
N LEU A 178 -14.73 7.97 9.36
CA LEU A 178 -16.15 8.13 9.10
C LEU A 178 -16.76 6.88 8.44
N SER A 179 -16.10 6.33 7.42
CA SER A 179 -16.56 5.12 6.73
C SER A 179 -16.68 3.91 7.65
N MET A 180 -15.77 3.78 8.61
CA MET A 180 -15.76 2.71 9.59
C MET A 180 -16.61 3.02 10.84
N LYS A 181 -17.19 4.22 10.91
CA LYS A 181 -17.92 4.75 12.07
C LYS A 181 -17.11 4.65 13.36
N LYS A 182 -15.88 5.17 13.34
CA LYS A 182 -14.93 5.12 14.48
C LYS A 182 -14.53 6.52 14.91
N LYS A 183 -14.68 6.80 16.21
CA LYS A 183 -14.12 7.98 16.89
C LYS A 183 -13.01 7.51 17.85
N PRO A 184 -11.77 7.34 17.38
CA PRO A 184 -10.69 6.75 18.18
C PRO A 184 -10.02 7.71 19.17
N ILE A 185 -9.41 7.11 20.19
CA ILE A 185 -8.34 7.74 20.96
C ILE A 185 -7.09 7.76 20.08
N VAL A 186 -6.46 8.92 19.92
CA VAL A 186 -5.30 9.10 19.04
C VAL A 186 -4.01 8.96 19.84
N ARG A 187 -3.09 8.13 19.32
CA ARG A 187 -1.73 7.92 19.78
C ARG A 187 -0.77 8.12 18.62
N PHE A 188 0.42 8.63 18.90
CA PHE A 188 1.42 8.91 17.86
C PHE A 188 2.83 8.72 18.40
N VAL A 189 3.80 8.48 17.51
CA VAL A 189 5.23 8.45 17.87
C VAL A 189 5.78 9.87 18.07
N LYS A 190 6.37 10.17 19.23
CA LYS A 190 6.74 11.53 19.64
C LYS A 190 7.88 12.15 18.84
N LYS A 191 8.82 11.34 18.33
CA LYS A 191 9.98 11.85 17.56
C LYS A 191 9.62 12.15 16.09
N SER A 192 8.34 12.14 15.73
CA SER A 192 7.85 12.54 14.41
C SER A 192 6.91 13.73 14.53
N ASP A 193 7.41 14.91 14.13
CA ASP A 193 6.64 16.14 14.09
C ASP A 193 5.43 16.02 13.14
N VAL A 194 5.59 15.29 12.03
CA VAL A 194 4.50 15.04 11.08
C VAL A 194 3.45 14.09 11.67
N ALA A 195 3.86 13.02 12.36
CA ALA A 195 2.91 12.13 13.03
C ALA A 195 2.10 12.88 14.10
N GLU A 196 2.78 13.72 14.89
CA GLU A 196 2.11 14.55 15.89
C GLU A 196 1.15 15.57 15.24
N LYS A 197 1.57 16.25 14.18
CA LYS A 197 0.72 17.22 13.47
C LYS A 197 -0.52 16.55 12.85
N ILE A 198 -0.36 15.40 12.18
CA ILE A 198 -1.49 14.62 11.65
C ILE A 198 -2.41 14.18 12.80
N ALA A 199 -1.85 13.72 13.92
CA ALA A 199 -2.64 13.35 15.10
C ALA A 199 -3.50 14.50 15.62
N ARG A 200 -2.92 15.70 15.73
CA ARG A 200 -3.64 16.91 16.16
C ARG A 200 -4.73 17.31 15.16
N ASP A 201 -4.42 17.35 13.88
CA ASP A 201 -5.35 17.82 12.84
C ASP A 201 -6.53 16.85 12.68
N VAL A 202 -6.28 15.53 12.70
CA VAL A 202 -7.35 14.51 12.69
C VAL A 202 -8.20 14.60 13.96
N ALA A 203 -7.59 14.75 15.14
CA ALA A 203 -8.34 14.91 16.39
C ALA A 203 -9.19 16.19 16.40
N THR A 204 -8.65 17.28 15.86
CA THR A 204 -9.35 18.56 15.72
C THR A 204 -10.57 18.41 14.83
N ARG A 205 -10.45 17.76 13.68
CA ARG A 205 -11.60 17.46 12.80
C ARG A 205 -12.66 16.62 13.49
N MET A 206 -12.26 15.56 14.21
CA MET A 206 -13.22 14.75 14.97
C MET A 206 -13.99 15.53 16.07
N GLN A 207 -13.48 16.69 16.49
CA GLN A 207 -14.09 17.56 17.48
C GLN A 207 -14.95 18.67 16.85
N HIS A 208 -14.54 19.22 15.70
CA HIS A 208 -15.22 20.36 15.06
C HIS A 208 -16.34 19.94 14.11
N GLU A 209 -16.28 18.73 13.55
CA GLU A 209 -17.32 18.20 12.67
C GLU A 209 -18.51 17.71 13.51
N ASP A 210 -19.39 18.64 13.88
CA ASP A 210 -20.59 18.40 14.69
C ASP A 210 -21.49 17.34 14.05
N GLY A 211 -21.90 16.34 14.84
CA GLY A 211 -22.81 15.28 14.41
C GLY A 211 -22.17 14.17 13.55
N LEU A 212 -21.15 14.46 12.73
CA LEU A 212 -20.55 13.46 11.83
C LEU A 212 -19.85 12.32 12.59
N PHE A 213 -19.24 12.63 13.74
CA PHE A 213 -18.58 11.67 14.61
C PHE A 213 -19.43 11.22 15.82
N ASP A 214 -20.73 11.53 15.84
CA ASP A 214 -21.65 11.16 16.93
C ASP A 214 -22.17 9.74 16.78
N PHE A 215 -21.23 8.80 16.69
CA PHE A 215 -21.52 7.38 16.66
C PHE A 215 -21.94 6.88 18.04
N ARG A 216 -22.72 5.80 18.06
CA ARG A 216 -22.99 5.05 19.28
C ARG A 216 -21.67 4.69 19.95
N GLN A 217 -21.44 5.21 21.16
CA GLN A 217 -20.19 4.98 21.88
C GLN A 217 -20.02 3.49 22.20
N PRO A 218 -18.94 2.85 21.72
CA PRO A 218 -18.66 1.46 22.07
C PRO A 218 -18.20 1.36 23.53
N SER A 219 -18.35 0.17 24.13
CA SER A 219 -17.87 -0.08 25.50
C SER A 219 -16.35 0.05 25.66
N VAL A 220 -15.61 -0.08 24.55
CA VAL A 220 -14.17 0.16 24.48
C VAL A 220 -13.93 1.09 23.28
N PRO A 221 -13.37 2.29 23.48
CA PRO A 221 -13.07 3.19 22.37
C PRO A 221 -11.98 2.60 21.46
N PRO A 222 -12.08 2.79 20.13
CA PRO A 222 -11.02 2.39 19.21
C PRO A 222 -9.76 3.22 19.43
N VAL A 223 -8.62 2.75 18.94
CA VAL A 223 -7.34 3.47 19.00
C VAL A 223 -6.85 3.74 17.58
N LEU A 224 -6.42 4.96 17.30
CA LEU A 224 -5.66 5.33 16.11
C LEU A 224 -4.20 5.49 16.53
N LEU A 225 -3.31 4.66 16.01
CA LEU A 225 -1.88 4.72 16.21
C LEU A 225 -1.20 5.25 14.96
N ILE A 226 -0.57 6.43 15.07
CA ILE A 226 0.14 7.10 13.98
C ILE A 226 1.65 6.89 14.17
N LEU A 227 2.25 6.22 13.20
CA LEU A 227 3.68 5.90 13.13
C LEU A 227 4.34 6.64 11.97
N ASP A 228 5.66 6.55 11.88
CA ASP A 228 6.46 7.15 10.82
C ASP A 228 7.42 6.12 10.25
N ARG A 229 7.43 5.97 8.91
CA ARG A 229 8.29 5.02 8.18
C ARG A 229 9.78 5.29 8.43
N LYS A 230 10.17 6.50 8.80
CA LYS A 230 11.58 6.79 9.15
C LYS A 230 12.11 5.95 10.32
N ASP A 231 11.22 5.45 11.18
CA ASP A 231 11.61 4.59 12.30
C ASP A 231 11.89 3.14 11.87
N ASP A 232 11.47 2.75 10.67
CA ASP A 232 11.72 1.44 10.07
C ASP A 232 11.97 1.54 8.55
N PRO A 233 13.18 1.98 8.14
CA PRO A 233 13.59 1.99 6.75
C PRO A 233 14.00 0.60 6.22
N ILE A 234 14.05 -0.44 7.06
CA ILE A 234 14.56 -1.77 6.68
C ILE A 234 13.50 -2.60 5.98
N THR A 235 12.30 -2.71 6.57
CA THR A 235 11.20 -3.51 6.00
C THR A 235 10.93 -3.27 4.51
N PRO A 236 10.83 -2.03 4.00
CA PRO A 236 10.59 -1.81 2.57
C PRO A 236 11.77 -2.21 1.66
N LEU A 237 12.97 -2.45 2.19
CA LEU A 237 14.17 -2.76 1.41
C LEU A 237 14.44 -4.27 1.27
N LEU A 238 13.79 -5.11 2.06
CA LEU A 238 14.02 -6.56 2.09
C LEU A 238 13.33 -7.26 0.93
N SER A 239 14.00 -8.27 0.36
CA SER A 239 13.39 -9.16 -0.61
C SER A 239 12.23 -9.94 0.02
N GLN A 240 11.13 -10.04 -0.73
CA GLN A 240 9.87 -10.58 -0.24
C GLN A 240 9.60 -11.99 -0.81
N TRP A 241 9.13 -12.90 0.04
CA TRP A 241 8.95 -14.32 -0.29
C TRP A 241 7.53 -14.86 -0.05
N THR A 242 6.57 -13.98 0.17
CA THR A 242 5.14 -14.33 0.20
C THR A 242 4.45 -13.82 -1.04
N TYR A 243 3.39 -14.50 -1.48
CA TYR A 243 2.90 -14.35 -2.85
C TYR A 243 2.55 -12.89 -3.23
N GLN A 244 1.68 -12.21 -2.47
CA GLN A 244 1.32 -10.81 -2.75
C GLN A 244 2.52 -9.86 -2.67
N ALA A 245 3.37 -10.01 -1.64
CA ALA A 245 4.52 -9.14 -1.42
C ALA A 245 5.59 -9.32 -2.51
N MET A 246 5.85 -10.56 -2.90
CA MET A 246 6.83 -10.93 -3.94
C MET A 246 6.37 -10.47 -5.33
N VAL A 247 5.08 -10.59 -5.65
CA VAL A 247 4.52 -10.00 -6.88
C VAL A 247 4.71 -8.49 -6.91
N HIS A 248 4.40 -7.80 -5.81
CA HIS A 248 4.58 -6.35 -5.74
C HIS A 248 6.05 -5.91 -5.82
N GLU A 249 6.95 -6.67 -5.20
CA GLU A 249 8.40 -6.40 -5.20
C GLU A 249 9.04 -6.62 -6.58
N LEU A 250 8.69 -7.69 -7.28
CA LEU A 250 9.36 -8.08 -8.53
C LEU A 250 8.65 -7.62 -9.81
N LEU A 251 7.31 -7.56 -9.79
CA LEU A 251 6.48 -7.29 -10.97
C LEU A 251 5.74 -5.96 -10.88
N GLY A 252 5.57 -5.42 -9.66
CA GLY A 252 4.73 -4.26 -9.39
C GLY A 252 3.25 -4.65 -9.37
N LEU A 253 2.63 -4.49 -8.21
CA LEU A 253 1.19 -4.66 -8.02
C LEU A 253 0.60 -3.29 -7.68
N PHE A 254 -0.02 -2.64 -8.66
CA PHE A 254 -0.60 -1.31 -8.52
C PHE A 254 -2.06 -1.37 -8.95
N GLU A 255 -2.97 -0.84 -8.13
CA GLU A 255 -4.41 -0.83 -8.45
C GLU A 255 -4.95 -2.24 -8.78
N ASN A 256 -4.49 -3.26 -8.03
CA ASN A 256 -4.76 -4.68 -8.27
C ASN A 256 -4.34 -5.21 -9.65
N ARG A 257 -3.45 -4.50 -10.36
CA ARG A 257 -2.95 -4.87 -11.68
C ARG A 257 -1.45 -5.14 -11.67
N VAL A 258 -1.06 -6.13 -12.46
CA VAL A 258 0.33 -6.50 -12.74
C VAL A 258 0.56 -6.40 -14.25
N ASN A 259 1.63 -5.72 -14.64
CA ASN A 259 2.02 -5.59 -16.05
C ASN A 259 3.14 -6.59 -16.39
N LEU A 260 2.82 -7.56 -17.25
CA LEU A 260 3.71 -8.61 -17.76
C LEU A 260 4.13 -8.38 -19.22
N GLU A 261 3.89 -7.20 -19.79
CA GLU A 261 4.22 -6.89 -21.19
C GLU A 261 5.71 -7.09 -21.53
N ASN A 262 6.60 -6.91 -20.56
CA ASN A 262 8.04 -7.09 -20.73
C ASN A 262 8.53 -8.51 -20.40
N ALA A 263 7.64 -9.41 -19.97
CA ALA A 263 8.01 -10.77 -19.63
C ALA A 263 8.08 -11.64 -20.91
N PRO A 264 9.14 -12.46 -21.08
CA PRO A 264 9.35 -13.24 -22.29
C PRO A 264 8.31 -14.36 -22.40
N GLY A 265 7.76 -14.56 -23.60
CA GLY A 265 6.85 -15.68 -23.89
C GLY A 265 5.45 -15.54 -23.29
N ILE A 266 5.07 -14.36 -22.78
CA ILE A 266 3.72 -14.11 -22.27
C ILE A 266 2.74 -13.88 -23.43
N ARG A 267 1.60 -14.56 -23.37
CA ARG A 267 0.49 -14.39 -24.32
C ARG A 267 -0.13 -13.00 -24.22
N ASP A 268 -0.66 -12.49 -25.32
CA ASP A 268 -1.23 -11.14 -25.39
C ASP A 268 -2.38 -10.91 -24.38
N ASP A 269 -3.18 -11.94 -24.12
CA ASP A 269 -4.28 -11.92 -23.13
C ASP A 269 -3.79 -11.91 -21.67
N MET A 270 -2.51 -12.20 -21.43
CA MET A 270 -1.89 -12.25 -20.11
C MET A 270 -0.88 -11.11 -19.86
N LYS A 271 -0.72 -10.17 -20.79
CA LYS A 271 0.15 -8.99 -20.62
C LYS A 271 -0.28 -8.09 -19.47
N GLN A 272 -1.57 -8.04 -19.17
CA GLN A 272 -2.10 -7.36 -17.98
C GLN A 272 -2.97 -8.31 -17.18
N VAL A 273 -2.61 -8.48 -15.92
CA VAL A 273 -3.27 -9.41 -15.01
C VAL A 273 -3.87 -8.65 -13.84
N VAL A 274 -5.12 -8.98 -13.51
CA VAL A 274 -5.79 -8.47 -12.30
C VAL A 274 -5.69 -9.50 -11.16
N LEU A 275 -5.14 -9.06 -10.03
CA LEU A 275 -5.05 -9.78 -8.77
C LEU A 275 -5.87 -9.03 -7.71
N SER A 276 -7.08 -9.52 -7.43
CA SER A 276 -7.98 -8.94 -6.44
C SER A 276 -8.56 -10.03 -5.56
N VAL A 277 -8.55 -9.81 -4.24
CA VAL A 277 -9.13 -10.73 -3.25
C VAL A 277 -10.65 -10.86 -3.38
N THR A 278 -11.33 -9.91 -4.04
CA THR A 278 -12.79 -9.91 -4.20
C THR A 278 -13.27 -10.73 -5.39
N SER A 279 -12.46 -10.84 -6.44
CA SER A 279 -12.81 -11.51 -7.70
C SER A 279 -12.00 -12.77 -7.98
N ASP A 280 -10.90 -12.99 -7.26
CA ASP A 280 -9.98 -14.11 -7.45
C ASP A 280 -9.85 -14.94 -6.17
N ALA A 281 -10.60 -16.04 -6.10
CA ALA A 281 -10.63 -16.92 -4.95
C ALA A 281 -9.28 -17.61 -4.70
N PHE A 282 -8.52 -17.93 -5.74
CA PHE A 282 -7.20 -18.55 -5.60
C PHE A 282 -6.22 -17.56 -4.98
N PHE A 283 -6.21 -16.32 -5.48
CA PHE A 283 -5.39 -15.26 -4.90
C PHE A 283 -5.79 -14.97 -3.45
N ALA A 284 -7.08 -14.84 -3.15
CA ALA A 284 -7.57 -14.60 -1.79
C ALA A 284 -7.12 -15.68 -0.80
N GLN A 285 -7.10 -16.94 -1.22
CA GLN A 285 -6.67 -18.06 -0.39
C GLN A 285 -5.15 -18.13 -0.19
N HIS A 286 -4.36 -17.76 -1.21
CA HIS A 286 -2.91 -18.01 -1.23
C HIS A 286 -2.05 -16.73 -1.23
N MET A 287 -2.64 -15.53 -1.09
CA MET A 287 -1.92 -14.25 -1.10
C MET A 287 -0.80 -14.16 -0.06
N HIS A 288 -0.94 -14.88 1.06
CA HIS A 288 0.00 -14.92 2.17
C HIS A 288 0.91 -16.16 2.18
N ALA A 289 0.73 -17.08 1.22
CA ALA A 289 1.54 -18.29 1.11
C ALA A 289 3.00 -17.93 0.79
N ASN A 290 3.95 -18.66 1.38
CA ASN A 290 5.36 -18.52 1.02
C ASN A 290 5.65 -19.09 -0.38
N PHE A 291 6.80 -18.77 -0.95
CA PHE A 291 7.17 -19.19 -2.32
C PHE A 291 7.00 -20.70 -2.56
N GLY A 292 7.44 -21.56 -1.63
CA GLY A 292 7.29 -23.01 -1.75
C GLY A 292 5.83 -23.48 -1.69
N GLU A 293 5.04 -22.88 -0.80
CA GLU A 293 3.60 -23.17 -0.68
C GLU A 293 2.82 -22.75 -1.92
N ILE A 294 3.11 -21.57 -2.49
CA ILE A 294 2.43 -21.11 -3.71
C ILE A 294 2.82 -21.97 -4.93
N CYS A 295 4.07 -22.45 -5.04
CA CYS A 295 4.45 -23.43 -6.06
C CYS A 295 3.56 -24.67 -6.02
N LEU A 296 3.36 -25.23 -4.83
CA LEU A 296 2.52 -26.42 -4.63
C LEU A 296 1.05 -26.12 -4.89
N ALA A 297 0.55 -24.95 -4.49
CA ALA A 297 -0.81 -24.52 -4.74
C ALA A 297 -1.11 -24.34 -6.24
N VAL A 298 -0.20 -23.70 -6.99
CA VAL A 298 -0.33 -23.54 -8.45
C VAL A 298 -0.27 -24.90 -9.15
N LYS A 299 0.62 -25.80 -8.73
CA LYS A 299 0.65 -27.18 -9.25
C LYS A 299 -0.70 -27.89 -9.00
N GLY A 300 -1.22 -27.80 -7.77
CA GLY A 300 -2.52 -28.35 -7.43
C GLY A 300 -3.67 -27.77 -8.27
N LEU A 301 -3.61 -26.47 -8.58
CA LEU A 301 -4.56 -25.80 -9.47
C LEU A 301 -4.51 -26.36 -10.90
N VAL A 302 -3.30 -26.60 -11.44
CA VAL A 302 -3.11 -27.22 -12.76
C VAL A 302 -3.57 -28.67 -12.77
N ASP A 303 -3.27 -29.45 -11.73
CA ASP A 303 -3.72 -30.84 -11.60
C ASP A 303 -5.26 -30.95 -11.57
N GLN A 304 -5.93 -30.06 -10.84
CA GLN A 304 -7.40 -29.98 -10.83
C GLN A 304 -7.96 -29.65 -12.22
N TYR A 305 -7.33 -28.70 -12.93
CA TYR A 305 -7.74 -28.35 -14.29
C TYR A 305 -7.54 -29.51 -15.27
N LYS A 306 -6.43 -30.26 -15.14
CA LYS A 306 -6.14 -31.47 -15.92
C LYS A 306 -7.22 -32.54 -15.73
N VAL A 307 -7.61 -32.82 -14.49
CA VAL A 307 -8.72 -33.76 -14.18
C VAL A 307 -10.04 -33.26 -14.79
N ALA A 308 -10.35 -31.97 -14.64
CA ALA A 308 -11.59 -31.38 -15.14
C ALA A 308 -11.67 -31.34 -16.69
N THR A 309 -10.52 -31.34 -17.37
CA THR A 309 -10.40 -31.37 -18.83
C THR A 309 -10.13 -32.76 -19.40
N LYS A 310 -10.06 -33.80 -18.53
CA LYS A 310 -9.78 -35.19 -18.89
C LYS A 310 -8.47 -35.38 -19.68
N GLN A 311 -7.44 -34.61 -19.33
CA GLN A 311 -6.12 -34.70 -19.96
C GLN A 311 -5.19 -35.61 -19.14
N ASN A 312 -4.31 -36.37 -19.81
CA ASN A 312 -3.40 -37.33 -19.16
C ASN A 312 -1.91 -36.98 -19.27
N GLU A 313 -1.56 -35.74 -19.61
CA GLU A 313 -0.17 -35.29 -19.74
C GLU A 313 0.56 -35.21 -18.38
N SER A 314 1.80 -35.70 -18.29
CA SER A 314 2.64 -35.56 -17.09
C SER A 314 3.19 -34.13 -16.99
N ILE A 315 2.97 -33.47 -15.85
CA ILE A 315 3.41 -32.10 -15.59
C ILE A 315 4.31 -32.12 -14.36
N GLU A 316 5.61 -31.91 -14.58
CA GLU A 316 6.62 -32.00 -13.51
C GLU A 316 7.29 -30.64 -13.22
N SER A 317 7.31 -29.73 -14.21
CA SER A 317 7.97 -28.43 -14.12
C SER A 317 7.01 -27.25 -14.35
N ILE A 318 7.48 -26.02 -14.07
CA ILE A 318 6.72 -24.79 -14.35
C ILE A 318 6.61 -24.56 -15.86
N GLU A 319 7.66 -24.89 -16.60
CA GLU A 319 7.66 -24.83 -18.06
C GLU A 319 6.62 -25.78 -18.67
N ASP A 320 6.45 -26.98 -18.10
CA ASP A 320 5.40 -27.91 -18.51
C ASP A 320 4.01 -27.34 -18.22
N MET A 321 3.83 -26.68 -17.06
CA MET A 321 2.56 -26.01 -16.73
C MET A 321 2.22 -24.91 -17.75
N GLN A 322 3.20 -24.08 -18.14
CA GLN A 322 2.99 -23.03 -19.14
C GLN A 322 2.58 -23.62 -20.50
N ARG A 323 3.33 -24.61 -21.00
CA ARG A 323 3.03 -25.28 -22.28
C ARG A 323 1.65 -25.94 -22.26
N PHE A 324 1.30 -26.60 -21.16
CA PHE A 324 0.01 -27.24 -20.98
C PHE A 324 -1.13 -26.22 -21.05
N VAL A 325 -1.00 -25.11 -20.32
CA VAL A 325 -1.99 -24.03 -20.34
C VAL A 325 -2.14 -23.43 -21.73
N ASP A 326 -1.03 -23.12 -22.41
CA ASP A 326 -1.05 -22.48 -23.73
C ASP A 326 -1.74 -23.35 -24.78
N LYS A 327 -1.58 -24.68 -24.67
CA LYS A 327 -2.22 -25.65 -25.57
C LYS A 327 -3.74 -25.74 -25.38
N TYR A 328 -4.27 -25.45 -24.19
CA TYR A 328 -5.67 -25.70 -23.83
C TYR A 328 -6.39 -24.44 -23.31
N ALA A 329 -5.94 -23.25 -23.71
CA ALA A 329 -6.43 -21.98 -23.17
C ALA A 329 -7.86 -21.61 -23.59
N GLU A 330 -8.35 -22.14 -24.71
CA GLU A 330 -9.40 -21.48 -25.52
C GLU A 330 -10.85 -21.54 -25.00
N PHE A 331 -11.22 -22.35 -23.99
CA PHE A 331 -12.66 -22.68 -23.81
C PHE A 331 -13.26 -22.65 -22.40
N ARG A 332 -12.60 -22.16 -21.34
CA ARG A 332 -13.22 -22.13 -19.96
C ARG A 332 -12.82 -20.94 -19.09
N ALA A 333 -13.74 -20.46 -18.25
CA ALA A 333 -13.43 -19.45 -17.21
C ALA A 333 -12.33 -19.92 -16.23
N GLN A 334 -12.29 -21.23 -15.89
CA GLN A 334 -11.21 -21.82 -15.10
C GLN A 334 -9.85 -21.75 -15.80
N SER A 335 -9.82 -21.71 -17.14
CA SER A 335 -8.59 -21.54 -17.92
C SER A 335 -7.92 -20.20 -17.61
N VAL A 336 -8.70 -19.13 -17.42
CA VAL A 336 -8.17 -17.79 -17.16
C VAL A 336 -7.45 -17.73 -15.81
N THR A 337 -8.05 -18.28 -14.74
CA THR A 337 -7.41 -18.31 -13.42
C THR A 337 -6.13 -19.15 -13.43
N VAL A 338 -6.16 -20.34 -14.03
CA VAL A 338 -4.97 -21.21 -14.16
C VAL A 338 -3.88 -20.48 -14.96
N SER A 339 -4.24 -19.93 -16.11
CA SER A 339 -3.32 -19.17 -16.98
C SER A 339 -2.64 -18.03 -16.26
N LYS A 340 -3.43 -17.24 -15.53
CA LYS A 340 -2.99 -16.10 -14.77
C LYS A 340 -1.91 -16.47 -13.76
N HIS A 341 -2.18 -17.45 -12.90
CA HIS A 341 -1.26 -17.81 -11.82
C HIS A 341 -0.05 -18.59 -12.32
N VAL A 342 -0.18 -19.39 -13.39
CA VAL A 342 0.96 -20.03 -14.05
C VAL A 342 1.87 -18.99 -14.72
N ALA A 343 1.31 -17.99 -15.40
CA ALA A 343 2.09 -16.90 -16.01
C ALA A 343 2.86 -16.08 -14.97
N LEU A 344 2.19 -15.66 -13.89
CA LEU A 344 2.83 -14.97 -12.78
C LEU A 344 3.93 -15.83 -12.14
N MET A 345 3.63 -17.09 -11.85
CA MET A 345 4.58 -18.00 -11.22
C MET A 345 5.82 -18.24 -12.06
N GLY A 346 5.66 -18.41 -13.37
CA GLY A 346 6.77 -18.57 -14.31
C GLY A 346 7.67 -17.35 -14.37
N GLU A 347 7.10 -16.15 -14.45
CA GLU A 347 7.91 -14.93 -14.47
C GLU A 347 8.61 -14.67 -13.13
N LEU A 348 7.95 -14.94 -11.99
CA LEU A 348 8.58 -14.84 -10.67
C LEU A 348 9.76 -15.80 -10.56
N ASN A 349 9.60 -17.06 -10.96
CA ASN A 349 10.68 -18.05 -10.92
C ASN A 349 11.87 -17.60 -11.78
N ARG A 350 11.61 -17.13 -13.01
CA ARG A 350 12.63 -16.61 -13.91
C ARG A 350 13.40 -15.44 -13.30
N LEU A 351 12.71 -14.46 -12.70
CA LEU A 351 13.36 -13.30 -12.07
C LEU A 351 14.20 -13.70 -10.84
N ILE A 352 13.72 -14.66 -10.04
CA ILE A 352 14.46 -15.20 -8.89
C ILE A 352 15.78 -15.83 -9.34
N GLU A 353 15.74 -16.66 -10.39
CA GLU A 353 16.93 -17.33 -10.93
C GLU A 353 17.89 -16.34 -11.60
N VAL A 354 17.39 -15.50 -12.52
CA VAL A 354 18.23 -14.55 -13.28
C VAL A 354 18.91 -13.52 -12.37
N HIS A 355 18.29 -13.17 -11.24
CA HIS A 355 18.88 -12.19 -10.31
C HIS A 355 19.57 -12.84 -9.11
N GLY A 356 19.54 -14.17 -9.00
CA GLY A 356 20.12 -14.90 -7.87
C GLY A 356 19.54 -14.44 -6.53
N LEU A 357 18.23 -14.16 -6.48
CA LEU A 357 17.61 -13.47 -5.33
C LEU A 357 17.68 -14.28 -4.03
N MET A 358 17.71 -15.61 -4.10
CA MET A 358 17.84 -16.46 -2.91
C MET A 358 19.15 -16.21 -2.15
N ASP A 359 20.26 -16.10 -2.88
CA ASP A 359 21.59 -15.84 -2.30
C ASP A 359 21.67 -14.42 -1.71
N LEU A 360 21.12 -13.43 -2.42
CA LEU A 360 21.08 -12.04 -1.95
C LEU A 360 20.22 -11.92 -0.70
N SER A 361 19.01 -12.46 -0.75
CA SER A 361 18.05 -12.39 0.35
C SER A 361 18.57 -13.08 1.62
N THR A 362 19.41 -14.11 1.49
CA THR A 362 20.03 -14.74 2.66
C THR A 362 20.92 -13.75 3.41
N LEU A 363 21.76 -12.98 2.70
CA LEU A 363 22.56 -11.93 3.31
C LEU A 363 21.71 -10.75 3.82
N GLU A 364 20.66 -10.37 3.10
CA GLU A 364 19.73 -9.30 3.54
C GLU A 364 19.11 -9.65 4.91
N GLN A 365 18.61 -10.88 5.06
CA GLN A 365 18.01 -11.37 6.29
C GLN A 365 19.03 -11.45 7.42
N ASP A 366 20.26 -11.91 7.13
CA ASP A 366 21.33 -12.01 8.12
C ASP A 366 21.77 -10.64 8.64
N ILE A 367 21.94 -9.65 7.74
CA ILE A 367 22.24 -8.25 8.11
C ILE A 367 21.12 -7.65 8.96
N ALA A 368 19.86 -7.92 8.60
CA ALA A 368 18.71 -7.36 9.31
C ALA A 368 18.51 -7.99 10.71
N CYS A 369 18.82 -9.27 10.89
CA CYS A 369 18.44 -10.02 12.09
C CYS A 369 19.61 -10.33 13.04
N ASN A 370 20.83 -10.47 12.52
CA ASN A 370 22.00 -10.91 13.26
C ASN A 370 23.06 -9.80 13.38
N ASP A 371 23.99 -9.98 14.32
CA ASP A 371 25.14 -9.08 14.48
C ASP A 371 26.44 -9.84 14.22
N ASP A 372 26.93 -9.77 12.99
CA ASP A 372 28.26 -10.21 12.61
C ASP A 372 28.84 -9.23 11.58
N SER A 373 29.20 -8.04 12.04
CA SER A 373 29.75 -6.97 11.20
C SER A 373 30.94 -7.43 10.34
N SER A 374 31.74 -8.38 10.83
CA SER A 374 32.95 -8.85 10.17
C SER A 374 32.64 -9.74 8.97
N THR A 375 31.70 -10.68 9.14
CA THR A 375 31.25 -11.58 8.08
C THR A 375 30.36 -10.84 7.11
N HIS A 376 29.42 -10.03 7.60
CA HIS A 376 28.55 -9.22 6.75
C HIS A 376 29.36 -8.30 5.82
N TRP A 377 30.44 -7.68 6.31
CA TRP A 377 31.33 -6.87 5.47
C TRP A 377 31.98 -7.67 4.34
N ARG A 378 32.53 -8.85 4.68
CA ARG A 378 33.18 -9.75 3.71
C ARG A 378 32.20 -10.19 2.62
N GLU A 379 31.03 -10.66 3.03
CA GLU A 379 29.98 -11.15 2.15
C GLU A 379 29.36 -10.04 1.28
N LEU A 380 29.21 -8.84 1.84
CA LEU A 380 28.81 -7.64 1.09
C LEU A 380 29.84 -7.32 0.00
N ALA A 381 31.12 -7.23 0.35
CA ALA A 381 32.17 -6.87 -0.58
C ALA A 381 32.30 -7.88 -1.74
N ILE A 382 32.06 -9.18 -1.49
CA ILE A 382 31.99 -10.21 -2.53
C ILE A 382 30.83 -9.92 -3.49
N ARG A 383 29.63 -9.64 -2.98
CA ARG A 383 28.43 -9.39 -3.78
C ARG A 383 28.49 -8.06 -4.55
N LEU A 384 29.05 -7.00 -3.98
CA LEU A 384 29.20 -5.72 -4.68
C LEU A 384 30.16 -5.84 -5.89
N ARG A 385 31.19 -6.69 -5.81
CA ARG A 385 32.12 -6.96 -6.92
C ARG A 385 31.58 -7.93 -7.98
N LYS A 386 30.53 -8.71 -7.67
CA LYS A 386 29.96 -9.69 -8.61
C LYS A 386 29.20 -8.97 -9.73
N ALA A 387 29.59 -9.21 -10.98
CA ALA A 387 28.97 -8.57 -12.15
C ALA A 387 27.54 -9.07 -12.43
N SER A 388 27.20 -10.29 -12.00
CA SER A 388 25.87 -10.86 -12.23
C SER A 388 24.77 -10.25 -11.35
N ILE A 389 25.12 -9.47 -10.31
CA ILE A 389 24.16 -8.83 -9.43
C ILE A 389 23.79 -7.46 -10.00
N ARG A 390 22.49 -7.22 -10.15
CA ARG A 390 21.95 -5.94 -10.65
C ARG A 390 22.37 -4.76 -9.75
N PRO A 391 22.66 -3.58 -10.33
CA PRO A 391 23.02 -2.38 -9.55
C PRO A 391 22.01 -2.00 -8.47
N ALA A 392 20.70 -2.10 -8.75
CA ALA A 392 19.66 -1.84 -7.75
C ALA A 392 19.78 -2.73 -6.49
N ASN A 393 20.09 -4.02 -6.67
CA ASN A 393 20.28 -4.95 -5.56
C ASN A 393 21.57 -4.65 -4.78
N LYS A 394 22.62 -4.17 -5.47
CA LYS A 394 23.87 -3.70 -4.83
C LYS A 394 23.62 -2.49 -3.92
N VAL A 395 22.86 -1.52 -4.41
CA VAL A 395 22.46 -0.33 -3.63
C VAL A 395 21.66 -0.75 -2.40
N ARG A 396 20.67 -1.63 -2.56
CA ARG A 396 19.87 -2.14 -1.44
C ARG A 396 20.71 -2.85 -0.39
N LEU A 397 21.60 -3.76 -0.79
CA LEU A 397 22.50 -4.45 0.14
C LEU A 397 23.44 -3.49 0.89
N ALA A 398 24.06 -2.55 0.17
CA ALA A 398 24.91 -1.54 0.78
C ALA A 398 24.12 -0.66 1.76
N LEU A 399 22.88 -0.29 1.42
CA LEU A 399 22.00 0.49 2.29
C LEU A 399 21.61 -0.28 3.56
N LEU A 400 21.20 -1.54 3.45
CA LEU A 400 20.89 -2.39 4.62
C LEU A 400 22.10 -2.46 5.57
N TYR A 401 23.30 -2.64 5.02
CA TYR A 401 24.54 -2.64 5.79
C TYR A 401 24.81 -1.28 6.45
N ALA A 402 24.61 -0.18 5.72
CA ALA A 402 24.81 1.18 6.23
C ALA A 402 23.88 1.51 7.40
N LEU A 403 22.61 1.11 7.31
CA LEU A 403 21.61 1.30 8.37
C LEU A 403 21.91 0.43 9.60
N ARG A 404 22.40 -0.80 9.40
CA ARG A 404 22.75 -1.74 10.48
C ARG A 404 23.98 -1.30 11.26
N TYR A 405 25.04 -0.89 10.55
CA TYR A 405 26.37 -0.62 11.10
C TYR A 405 26.73 0.86 10.99
N GLU A 406 25.78 1.73 11.32
CA GLU A 406 25.91 3.18 11.17
C GLU A 406 26.99 3.75 12.12
N SER A 407 28.19 3.97 11.58
CA SER A 407 29.28 4.67 12.27
C SER A 407 30.10 5.49 11.26
N PRO A 408 30.72 6.63 11.65
CA PRO A 408 31.51 7.44 10.73
C PRO A 408 32.61 6.66 10.00
N SER A 409 33.28 5.73 10.70
CA SER A 409 34.31 4.87 10.11
C SER A 409 33.73 3.86 9.14
N THR A 410 32.64 3.18 9.50
CA THR A 410 32.00 2.18 8.65
C THR A 410 31.43 2.82 7.38
N LEU A 411 30.77 3.96 7.52
CA LEU A 411 30.18 4.69 6.40
C LEU A 411 31.25 5.20 5.44
N LYS A 412 32.41 5.63 5.94
CA LYS A 412 33.55 6.01 5.09
C LYS A 412 34.05 4.81 4.29
N SER A 413 34.34 3.69 4.95
CA SER A 413 34.80 2.47 4.28
C SER A 413 33.78 1.96 3.26
N LEU A 414 32.48 2.00 3.60
CA LEU A 414 31.41 1.60 2.68
C LEU A 414 31.35 2.52 1.46
N LYS A 415 31.48 3.84 1.66
CA LYS A 415 31.52 4.81 0.55
C LYS A 415 32.69 4.55 -0.39
N ASP A 416 33.87 4.23 0.14
CA ASP A 416 35.05 3.87 -0.64
C ASP A 416 34.82 2.57 -1.44
N LEU A 417 34.20 1.55 -0.83
CA LEU A 417 33.83 0.30 -1.50
C LEU A 417 32.76 0.52 -2.59
N CYS A 418 31.77 1.38 -2.34
CA CYS A 418 30.76 1.76 -3.33
C CYS A 418 31.42 2.45 -4.54
N ALA A 419 32.39 3.35 -4.31
CA ALA A 419 33.16 3.97 -5.38
C ALA A 419 33.99 2.96 -6.18
N GLU A 420 34.63 1.99 -5.51
CA GLU A 420 35.37 0.89 -6.17
C GLU A 420 34.46 0.04 -7.07
N THR A 421 33.21 -0.17 -6.65
CA THR A 421 32.25 -1.10 -7.28
C THR A 421 31.20 -0.42 -8.16
N ASN A 422 31.33 0.90 -8.40
CA ASN A 422 30.37 1.73 -9.15
C ASN A 422 28.93 1.65 -8.61
N VAL A 423 28.77 1.56 -7.29
CA VAL A 423 27.46 1.63 -6.62
C VAL A 423 27.19 3.09 -6.24
N PRO A 424 26.06 3.69 -6.66
CA PRO A 424 25.76 5.09 -6.35
C PRO A 424 25.54 5.28 -4.84
N TRP A 425 26.15 6.32 -4.29
CA TRP A 425 26.11 6.63 -2.86
C TRP A 425 24.90 7.49 -2.49
N GLU A 426 24.34 8.24 -3.44
CA GLU A 426 23.27 9.21 -3.24
C GLU A 426 22.01 8.57 -2.61
N PRO A 427 21.52 7.39 -3.05
CA PRO A 427 20.37 6.75 -2.41
C PRO A 427 20.67 6.31 -0.97
N ILE A 428 21.90 5.89 -0.70
CA ILE A 428 22.32 5.45 0.65
C ILE A 428 22.35 6.66 1.59
N GLN A 429 22.91 7.78 1.12
CA GLN A 429 22.95 9.03 1.89
C GLN A 429 21.55 9.60 2.15
N ALA A 430 20.65 9.56 1.16
CA ALA A 430 19.27 10.01 1.33
C ALA A 430 18.54 9.18 2.39
N ALA A 431 18.67 7.85 2.35
CA ALA A 431 18.07 6.95 3.33
C ALA A 431 18.64 7.12 4.75
N LEU A 432 19.96 7.32 4.90
CA LEU A 432 20.58 7.63 6.20
C LEU A 432 20.11 8.98 6.76
N SER A 433 19.92 9.97 5.89
CA SER A 433 19.41 11.29 6.30
C SER A 433 17.95 11.24 6.75
N TYR A 434 17.16 10.37 6.11
CA TYR A 434 15.75 10.12 6.42
C TYR A 434 15.56 9.29 7.70
N GLY A 435 16.17 8.10 7.76
CA GLY A 435 15.88 7.07 8.78
C GLY A 435 17.10 6.57 9.56
N GLY A 436 18.23 7.28 9.52
CA GLY A 436 19.41 6.95 10.33
C GLY A 436 19.20 7.12 11.82
N THR A 437 20.19 6.72 12.62
CA THR A 437 20.16 6.63 14.08
C THR A 437 19.85 7.97 14.74
N ALA A 438 20.27 9.09 14.14
CA ALA A 438 19.92 10.42 14.62
C ALA A 438 18.42 10.75 14.44
N ALA A 439 17.78 10.24 13.39
CA ALA A 439 16.40 10.56 13.02
C ALA A 439 15.36 9.67 13.72
N ARG A 440 15.60 8.36 13.86
CA ARG A 440 14.64 7.37 14.36
C ARG A 440 14.36 7.41 15.87
N CYS A 441 13.15 7.05 16.30
CA CYS A 441 12.65 7.10 17.68
C CYS A 441 13.07 5.91 18.55
N GLY A 442 13.47 4.77 17.96
CA GLY A 442 13.67 3.53 18.69
C GLY A 442 14.81 2.63 18.20
N ASP A 443 14.94 1.50 18.88
CA ASP A 443 15.90 0.44 18.60
C ASP A 443 15.40 -0.50 17.49
N LEU A 444 15.69 -0.11 16.25
CA LEU A 444 15.33 -0.79 15.00
C LEU A 444 15.75 -2.27 14.97
N PHE A 445 16.96 -2.58 15.47
CA PHE A 445 17.52 -3.93 15.43
C PHE A 445 17.37 -4.70 16.74
N GLY A 446 16.92 -4.03 17.80
CA GLY A 446 16.36 -4.72 18.94
C GLY A 446 17.38 -5.31 19.92
N ASP A 447 18.55 -4.69 20.05
CA ASP A 447 19.54 -4.98 21.09
C ASP A 447 18.92 -4.99 22.50
N LYS A 448 17.81 -4.25 22.70
CA LYS A 448 16.95 -4.33 23.90
C LYS A 448 15.69 -5.17 23.65
N GLY A 449 15.80 -6.48 23.87
CA GLY A 449 14.67 -7.39 24.14
C GLY A 449 13.95 -8.01 22.93
N LEU A 450 14.33 -7.65 21.70
CA LEU A 450 13.70 -8.16 20.47
C LEU A 450 14.05 -9.63 20.22
N LYS A 451 15.21 -10.11 20.67
CA LYS A 451 15.59 -11.54 20.63
C LYS A 451 14.63 -12.46 21.40
N LYS A 452 14.01 -12.00 22.50
CA LYS A 452 12.99 -12.77 23.24
C LYS A 452 11.65 -12.78 22.51
N PHE A 453 11.25 -11.65 21.92
CA PHE A 453 10.03 -11.52 21.12
C PHE A 453 10.15 -12.30 19.80
N MET A 454 11.27 -12.20 19.09
CA MET A 454 11.56 -12.97 17.88
C MET A 454 11.51 -14.46 18.16
N LYS A 455 12.14 -14.97 19.23
CA LYS A 455 11.98 -16.40 19.60
C LYS A 455 10.51 -16.79 19.81
N ALA A 456 9.69 -15.94 20.43
CA ALA A 456 8.27 -16.21 20.63
C ALA A 456 7.45 -16.11 19.33
N VAL A 457 7.78 -15.17 18.43
CA VAL A 457 7.10 -15.00 17.14
C VAL A 457 7.54 -16.08 16.15
N THR A 458 8.83 -16.39 16.04
CA THR A 458 9.39 -17.47 15.20
C THR A 458 8.84 -18.84 15.57
N LEU A 459 8.64 -19.13 16.87
CA LEU A 459 7.95 -20.36 17.31
C LEU A 459 6.47 -20.41 16.91
N VAL A 460 5.85 -19.26 16.64
CA VAL A 460 4.42 -19.12 16.35
C VAL A 460 4.15 -18.90 14.85
N THR A 461 5.14 -18.44 14.08
CA THR A 461 5.11 -18.34 12.60
C THR A 461 5.65 -19.59 11.91
N GLN A 462 6.14 -20.57 12.67
CA GLN A 462 6.28 -21.93 12.15
C GLN A 462 4.88 -22.47 11.84
N GLY A 463 4.53 -22.47 10.55
CA GLY A 463 3.47 -23.33 10.05
C GLY A 463 3.72 -24.80 10.44
N MET A 464 2.76 -25.66 10.16
CA MET A 464 2.64 -27.06 10.63
C MET A 464 3.85 -27.99 10.37
N GLN A 465 4.96 -27.50 9.82
CA GLN A 465 6.21 -28.23 9.54
C GLN A 465 7.44 -27.78 10.35
N GLY A 466 7.35 -26.79 11.26
CA GLY A 466 8.37 -26.59 12.31
C GLY A 466 9.78 -26.14 11.86
N VAL A 467 10.01 -25.80 10.59
CA VAL A 467 11.29 -25.27 10.10
C VAL A 467 11.15 -23.79 9.77
N SER A 468 11.94 -22.92 10.43
CA SER A 468 12.01 -21.50 10.07
C SER A 468 12.70 -21.33 8.72
N CYS A 469 12.04 -20.70 7.75
CA CYS A 469 12.66 -20.37 6.47
C CYS A 469 13.72 -19.27 6.68
N VAL A 470 14.94 -19.52 6.22
CA VAL A 470 16.08 -18.57 6.32
C VAL A 470 15.77 -17.25 5.61
N LEU A 471 14.88 -17.27 4.62
CA LEU A 471 14.51 -16.13 3.78
C LEU A 471 13.44 -15.21 4.41
N THR A 472 12.84 -15.58 5.54
CA THR A 472 11.73 -14.84 6.18
C THR A 472 11.91 -14.70 7.70
N GLN A 473 13.14 -14.44 8.15
CA GLN A 473 13.48 -14.30 9.57
C GLN A 473 13.06 -12.96 10.17
N HIS A 474 13.16 -11.89 9.37
CA HIS A 474 12.86 -10.54 9.78
C HIS A 474 11.39 -10.40 10.25
N VAL A 475 11.21 -9.59 11.29
CA VAL A 475 9.88 -9.23 11.82
C VAL A 475 9.83 -7.71 11.92
N PRO A 476 8.92 -7.03 11.21
CA PRO A 476 8.80 -5.58 11.26
C PRO A 476 8.62 -5.07 12.70
N PRO A 477 9.30 -3.97 13.10
CA PRO A 477 9.15 -3.34 14.42
C PRO A 477 7.70 -3.05 14.82
N LEU A 478 6.82 -2.81 13.83
CA LEU A 478 5.37 -2.69 14.00
C LEU A 478 4.78 -3.77 14.92
N MET A 479 5.24 -5.02 14.79
CA MET A 479 4.69 -6.14 15.56
C MET A 479 4.99 -6.04 17.05
N LYS A 480 6.19 -5.56 17.41
CA LYS A 480 6.55 -5.29 18.81
C LYS A 480 5.73 -4.12 19.35
N THR A 481 5.54 -3.07 18.55
CA THR A 481 4.70 -1.92 18.92
C THR A 481 3.26 -2.32 19.18
N LEU A 482 2.66 -3.16 18.31
CA LEU A 482 1.31 -3.68 18.48
C LEU A 482 1.19 -4.59 19.70
N ASP A 483 2.16 -5.47 19.94
CA ASP A 483 2.19 -6.32 21.14
C ASP A 483 2.22 -5.48 22.43
N ASN A 484 3.09 -4.47 22.49
CA ASN A 484 3.15 -3.53 23.61
C ASN A 484 1.83 -2.74 23.77
N LEU A 485 1.22 -2.32 22.67
CA LEU A 485 -0.06 -1.61 22.67
C LEU A 485 -1.18 -2.50 23.26
N PHE A 486 -1.32 -3.75 22.80
CA PHE A 486 -2.35 -4.67 23.30
C PHE A 486 -2.11 -5.11 24.75
N LYS A 487 -0.84 -5.16 25.20
CA LYS A 487 -0.46 -5.43 26.60
C LYS A 487 -0.58 -4.21 27.51
N GLY A 488 -0.82 -3.02 26.96
CA GLY A 488 -0.85 -1.77 27.72
C GLY A 488 0.53 -1.33 28.24
N THR A 489 1.60 -1.80 27.61
CA THR A 489 3.00 -1.52 27.95
C THR A 489 3.70 -0.65 26.90
N LEU A 490 2.92 0.12 26.13
CA LEU A 490 3.46 1.08 25.18
C LEU A 490 4.23 2.18 25.92
N ASP A 491 5.46 2.45 25.51
CA ASP A 491 6.36 3.37 26.22
C ASP A 491 5.82 4.81 26.13
N PRO A 492 5.46 5.45 27.26
CA PRO A 492 4.98 6.84 27.26
C PRO A 492 6.09 7.85 26.90
N ALA A 493 7.36 7.48 26.92
CA ALA A 493 8.46 8.32 26.44
C ALA A 493 8.54 8.34 24.91
N GLU A 494 8.21 7.23 24.24
CA GLU A 494 8.22 7.10 22.78
C GLU A 494 6.87 7.52 22.16
N PHE A 495 5.75 7.32 22.87
CA PHE A 495 4.41 7.53 22.34
C PHE A 495 3.61 8.60 23.10
N GLY A 496 3.01 9.51 22.34
CA GLY A 496 2.14 10.59 22.82
C GLY A 496 0.66 10.28 22.60
N GLY A 497 -0.21 11.14 23.14
CA GLY A 497 -1.66 11.09 22.93
C GLY A 497 -2.26 12.49 22.90
N ILE A 498 -3.37 12.65 22.15
CA ILE A 498 -4.05 13.95 22.01
C ILE A 498 -5.15 14.14 23.05
N GLN A 499 -6.00 13.13 23.24
CA GLN A 499 -7.10 13.20 24.21
C GLN A 499 -6.60 12.93 25.64
N SER A 500 -7.25 13.57 26.63
CA SER A 500 -6.92 13.48 28.05
C SER A 500 -7.11 12.10 28.69
N THR A 501 -7.76 11.16 27.98
CA THR A 501 -7.94 9.77 28.42
C THR A 501 -6.63 8.99 28.35
N THR A 502 -5.80 9.22 29.36
CA THR A 502 -4.59 8.44 29.67
C THR A 502 -4.79 7.92 31.10
N PRO A 503 -4.72 6.61 31.35
CA PRO A 503 -4.20 5.52 30.50
C PRO A 503 -5.18 5.03 29.41
N LEU A 504 -4.65 4.29 28.43
CA LEU A 504 -5.45 3.56 27.45
C LEU A 504 -6.37 2.52 28.12
N PRO A 505 -7.48 2.11 27.49
CA PRO A 505 -8.31 1.02 27.99
C PRO A 505 -7.48 -0.26 28.19
N LYS A 506 -7.70 -0.95 29.31
CA LYS A 506 -6.97 -2.20 29.66
C LYS A 506 -7.09 -3.31 28.62
N LYS A 507 -8.20 -3.33 27.86
CA LYS A 507 -8.43 -4.27 26.77
C LYS A 507 -8.87 -3.49 25.55
N LEU A 508 -8.00 -3.41 24.55
CA LEU A 508 -8.33 -2.81 23.26
C LEU A 508 -9.21 -3.76 22.44
N LYS A 509 -10.00 -3.22 21.51
CA LYS A 509 -10.79 -4.01 20.56
C LYS A 509 -10.42 -3.68 19.12
N ASP A 510 -10.51 -2.41 18.79
CA ASP A 510 -10.35 -1.91 17.43
C ASP A 510 -9.12 -0.99 17.39
N VAL A 511 -8.11 -1.35 16.60
CA VAL A 511 -6.88 -0.56 16.41
C VAL A 511 -6.72 -0.22 14.94
N ILE A 512 -6.53 1.05 14.65
CA ILE A 512 -6.24 1.58 13.31
C ILE A 512 -4.78 2.03 13.35
N VAL A 513 -3.94 1.46 12.51
CA VAL A 513 -2.53 1.84 12.37
C VAL A 513 -2.38 2.63 11.09
N TYR A 514 -1.80 3.83 11.20
CA TYR A 514 -1.41 4.63 10.05
C TYR A 514 0.10 4.84 10.10
N ILE A 515 0.83 4.38 9.08
CA ILE A 515 2.27 4.61 8.94
C ILE A 515 2.49 5.72 7.92
N HIS A 516 2.84 6.91 8.42
CA HIS A 516 3.27 8.00 7.58
C HIS A 516 4.54 7.61 6.79
N GLY A 517 4.65 8.04 5.53
CA GLY A 517 5.72 7.59 4.64
C GLY A 517 5.51 6.20 4.01
N GLY A 518 4.40 5.50 4.32
CA GLY A 518 3.95 4.31 3.58
C GLY A 518 4.11 2.99 4.35
N VAL A 519 3.34 2.00 3.91
CA VAL A 519 3.29 0.62 4.46
C VAL A 519 3.86 -0.38 3.48
N THR A 520 4.12 -1.62 3.90
CA THR A 520 4.54 -2.71 3.01
C THR A 520 3.59 -3.90 3.08
N PHE A 521 3.65 -4.78 2.07
CA PHE A 521 2.92 -6.05 2.12
C PHE A 521 3.46 -7.03 3.17
N GLU A 522 4.71 -6.88 3.61
CA GLU A 522 5.26 -7.64 4.74
C GLU A 522 4.54 -7.29 6.05
N GLU A 523 4.34 -5.99 6.31
CA GLU A 523 3.59 -5.54 7.47
C GLU A 523 2.12 -5.93 7.39
N ALA A 524 1.53 -5.83 6.20
CA ALA A 524 0.15 -6.26 5.97
C ALA A 524 -0.04 -7.76 6.27
N LEU A 525 0.89 -8.61 5.83
CA LEU A 525 0.92 -10.03 6.17
C LEU A 525 0.98 -10.23 7.69
N LYS A 526 1.88 -9.56 8.40
CA LYS A 526 2.02 -9.71 9.86
C LYS A 526 0.80 -9.20 10.63
N VAL A 527 0.14 -8.15 10.12
CA VAL A 527 -1.14 -7.69 10.64
C VAL A 527 -2.27 -8.70 10.36
N ALA A 528 -2.29 -9.36 9.21
CA ALA A 528 -3.25 -10.44 8.92
C ALA A 528 -3.04 -11.66 9.85
N GLU A 529 -1.79 -12.10 10.04
CA GLU A 529 -1.44 -13.16 10.98
C GLU A 529 -1.86 -12.81 12.42
N LEU A 530 -1.65 -11.56 12.84
CA LEU A 530 -2.08 -11.08 14.16
C LEU A 530 -3.61 -11.08 14.28
N ASN A 531 -4.33 -10.57 13.27
CA ASN A 531 -5.79 -10.56 13.27
C ASN A 531 -6.38 -11.96 13.39
N ALA A 532 -5.80 -12.97 12.71
CA ALA A 532 -6.24 -14.36 12.85
C ALA A 532 -6.16 -14.86 14.30
N LYS A 533 -5.09 -14.49 15.04
CA LYS A 533 -4.92 -14.84 16.46
C LYS A 533 -5.87 -14.06 17.37
N LEU A 534 -6.08 -12.79 17.06
CA LEU A 534 -6.93 -11.86 17.81
C LEU A 534 -8.43 -12.07 17.58
N ALA A 535 -8.82 -12.82 16.55
CA ALA A 535 -10.20 -13.04 16.16
C ALA A 535 -11.06 -13.63 17.30
N SER A 536 -10.53 -14.61 18.04
CA SER A 536 -11.22 -15.25 19.18
C SER A 536 -11.47 -14.27 20.35
N LEU A 537 -10.67 -13.21 20.44
CA LEU A 537 -10.76 -12.17 21.46
C LEU A 537 -11.66 -10.99 21.03
N GLY A 538 -12.19 -11.02 19.80
CA GLY A 538 -12.92 -9.93 19.19
C GLY A 538 -12.06 -8.68 18.97
N GLN A 539 -10.76 -8.87 18.82
CA GLN A 539 -9.77 -7.81 18.60
C GLN A 539 -9.39 -7.74 17.11
N ARG A 540 -9.20 -6.52 16.60
CA ARG A 540 -8.97 -6.24 15.18
C ARG A 540 -7.98 -5.11 15.00
N VAL A 541 -7.13 -5.25 14.00
CA VAL A 541 -6.16 -4.26 13.54
C VAL A 541 -6.38 -4.01 12.05
N ILE A 542 -6.43 -2.75 11.65
CA ILE A 542 -6.34 -2.35 10.25
C ILE A 542 -5.09 -1.49 10.04
N LEU A 543 -4.36 -1.75 8.97
CA LEU A 543 -3.12 -1.07 8.62
C LEU A 543 -3.32 -0.20 7.38
N GLY A 544 -2.71 0.97 7.34
CA GLY A 544 -2.59 1.73 6.11
C GLY A 544 -1.62 2.89 6.18
N GLY A 545 -1.53 3.62 5.08
CA GLY A 545 -0.59 4.71 4.92
C GLY A 545 -0.88 5.55 3.66
N PRO A 546 0.00 6.49 3.31
CA PRO A 546 -0.08 7.23 2.05
C PRO A 546 -0.11 6.30 0.82
N GLN A 547 0.75 5.28 0.82
CA GLN A 547 0.90 4.29 -0.25
C GLN A 547 1.44 2.96 0.30
N VAL A 548 1.40 1.93 -0.55
CA VAL A 548 2.08 0.64 -0.30
C VAL A 548 3.39 0.65 -1.09
N HIS A 549 4.50 0.48 -0.40
CA HIS A 549 5.84 0.48 -0.99
C HIS A 549 6.37 -0.92 -1.26
N ASN A 550 7.03 -1.05 -2.41
CA ASN A 550 8.13 -1.98 -2.64
C ASN A 550 9.48 -1.24 -2.50
N SER A 551 10.59 -1.98 -2.60
CA SER A 551 11.93 -1.38 -2.45
C SER A 551 12.22 -0.29 -3.48
N GLU A 552 11.74 -0.44 -4.71
CA GLU A 552 11.97 0.52 -5.78
C GLU A 552 11.24 1.85 -5.54
N SER A 553 9.95 1.79 -5.24
CA SER A 553 9.12 2.98 -4.97
C SER A 553 9.58 3.74 -3.72
N PHE A 554 10.00 3.02 -2.68
CA PHE A 554 10.54 3.63 -1.46
C PHE A 554 11.86 4.36 -1.73
N LEU A 555 12.81 3.72 -2.42
CA LEU A 555 14.08 4.34 -2.77
C LEU A 555 13.90 5.52 -3.72
N LYS A 556 12.99 5.40 -4.70
CA LYS A 556 12.67 6.48 -5.62
C LYS A 556 12.21 7.72 -4.87
N GLU A 557 11.28 7.55 -3.93
CA GLU A 557 10.75 8.69 -3.17
C GLU A 557 11.80 9.33 -2.26
N LEU A 558 12.66 8.52 -1.62
CA LEU A 558 13.78 9.03 -0.83
C LEU A 558 14.73 9.90 -1.66
N VAL A 559 15.03 9.49 -2.89
CA VAL A 559 15.92 10.24 -3.79
C VAL A 559 15.25 11.49 -4.34
N ASP A 560 14.00 11.37 -4.82
CA ASP A 560 13.27 12.47 -5.44
C ASP A 560 13.00 13.61 -4.43
N GLU A 561 12.69 13.27 -3.18
CA GLU A 561 12.42 14.26 -2.13
C GLU A 561 13.70 14.72 -1.40
N GLY A 562 14.70 13.82 -1.26
CA GLY A 562 16.00 14.12 -0.65
C GLY A 562 16.96 14.94 -1.51
N GLY A 563 16.72 15.02 -2.82
CA GLY A 563 17.56 15.75 -3.79
C GLY A 563 17.38 17.29 -3.81
N THR A 564 16.65 17.88 -2.86
CA THR A 564 16.33 19.32 -2.83
C THR A 564 17.46 20.24 -2.32
N ASP A 565 18.70 19.76 -2.23
CA ASP A 565 19.85 20.55 -1.77
C ASP A 565 20.65 21.27 -2.89
N GLN A 566 20.09 21.45 -4.09
CA GLN A 566 20.71 22.27 -5.15
C GLN A 566 19.75 23.30 -5.75
N ARG A 567 19.56 24.41 -5.04
CA ARG A 567 19.25 25.72 -5.64
C ARG A 567 20.41 26.70 -5.38
N THR A 568 21.60 26.34 -5.85
CA THR A 568 22.66 27.31 -6.16
C THR A 568 23.50 26.78 -7.33
N ALA A 569 23.68 27.64 -8.32
CA ALA A 569 24.57 27.52 -9.49
C ALA A 569 24.02 26.77 -10.72
N SER A 570 23.78 27.57 -11.75
CA SER A 570 23.82 27.22 -13.17
C SER A 570 24.95 26.24 -13.49
N GLY A 571 24.59 25.05 -13.99
CA GLY A 571 25.53 24.08 -14.54
C GLY A 571 24.78 22.82 -14.95
N SER A 572 24.98 22.35 -16.18
CA SER A 572 24.36 21.14 -16.72
C SER A 572 24.84 19.87 -16.00
N ALA A 573 24.25 19.56 -14.84
CA ALA A 573 24.37 18.25 -14.21
C ALA A 573 23.11 17.43 -14.55
N SER A 574 23.31 16.27 -15.17
CA SER A 574 22.28 15.30 -15.51
C SER A 574 21.43 14.95 -14.29
N LYS A 575 20.11 15.16 -14.37
CA LYS A 575 19.13 14.63 -13.39
C LYS A 575 19.28 13.11 -13.30
N PHE A 576 19.81 12.61 -12.19
CA PHE A 576 19.75 11.20 -11.88
C PHE A 576 18.28 10.81 -11.68
N THR A 577 17.81 9.80 -12.42
CA THR A 577 16.44 9.28 -12.30
C THR A 577 16.53 7.81 -11.94
N TYR A 578 16.18 7.44 -10.70
CA TYR A 578 16.13 6.05 -10.29
C TYR A 578 14.88 5.40 -10.90
N ASN A 579 15.05 4.47 -11.83
CA ASN A 579 13.93 3.80 -12.51
C ASN A 579 14.02 2.28 -12.51
N GLY A 580 14.86 1.71 -11.62
CA GLY A 580 15.03 0.26 -11.44
C GLY A 580 15.57 -0.53 -12.65
N LYS A 581 15.56 0.07 -13.85
CA LYS A 581 15.82 -0.56 -15.15
C LYS A 581 17.02 0.02 -15.89
N SER A 582 17.43 1.25 -15.57
CA SER A 582 18.52 1.96 -16.23
C SER A 582 19.56 2.33 -15.18
N LEU A 583 20.52 1.44 -15.00
CA LEU A 583 21.92 1.68 -14.63
C LEU A 583 22.69 0.43 -15.03
#